data_AF-A0A6V8P4H4-F1
#
_entry.id   AF-A0A6V8P4H4-F1
#
_cell.length_a   1.000
_cell.length_b   1.000
_cell.length_c   1.000
_cell.angle_alpha   90.00
_cell.angle_beta   90.00
_cell.angle_gamma   90.00
#
_symmetry.space_group_name_H-M   'P 1'
#
loop_
_entity.id
_entity.type
_entity.pdbx_description
1 polymer ?
#
loop_
_entity_poly.entity_id
_entity_poly.type
_entity_poly.pdbx_seq_one_letter_code
_entity_poly.pdbx_strand_id
1 'polypeptide(L)'
;MPVKRIERKIAERRKKKRRERLVRTITYISLLALVVLSAAALFRFLNSPFFHIRDVVFYGNQHYSDQELRRISGPFEDKNILLFDLNDIRKPLLKLPWIKEVGAEKARGMIIKVYIRERVPLAVLRGENYYYLL
;
A
#
# COMPACT_ATOMS: atom_id res chain seq x y z
N MET A 1 -34.11 63.60 -18.73
CA MET A 1 -32.75 63.32 -19.28
C MET A 1 -32.47 61.82 -19.28
N PRO A 2 -32.44 61.15 -20.45
CA PRO A 2 -32.38 59.69 -20.60
C PRO A 2 -30.98 59.07 -20.36
N VAL A 3 -29.91 59.85 -20.47
CA VAL A 3 -28.50 59.37 -20.43
C VAL A 3 -28.13 58.75 -19.07
N LYS A 4 -28.47 59.41 -17.94
CA LYS A 4 -28.19 58.89 -16.58
C LYS A 4 -28.85 57.54 -16.28
N ARG A 5 -29.98 57.21 -16.93
CA ARG A 5 -30.69 55.92 -16.75
C ARG A 5 -29.97 54.78 -17.47
N ILE A 6 -29.31 55.07 -18.59
CA ILE A 6 -28.53 54.11 -19.37
C ILE A 6 -27.22 53.78 -18.64
N GLU A 7 -26.51 54.79 -18.13
CA GLU A 7 -25.26 54.61 -17.38
C GLU A 7 -25.45 53.77 -16.11
N ARG A 8 -26.54 54.01 -15.35
CA ARG A 8 -26.90 53.19 -14.18
C ARG A 8 -27.15 51.73 -14.55
N LYS A 9 -27.91 51.46 -15.62
CA LYS A 9 -28.15 50.08 -16.11
C LYS A 9 -26.86 49.38 -16.55
N ILE A 10 -25.92 50.10 -17.17
CA ILE A 10 -24.62 49.54 -17.56
C ILE A 10 -23.77 49.22 -16.31
N ALA A 11 -23.73 50.11 -15.33
CA ALA A 11 -23.01 49.90 -14.07
C ALA A 11 -23.57 48.72 -13.27
N GLU A 12 -24.89 48.58 -13.17
CA GLU A 12 -25.56 47.45 -12.52
C GLU A 12 -25.26 46.12 -13.22
N ARG A 13 -25.33 46.09 -14.57
CA ARG A 13 -24.97 44.90 -15.36
C ARG A 13 -23.50 44.50 -15.17
N ARG A 14 -22.58 45.47 -15.11
CA ARG A 14 -21.16 45.23 -14.83
C ARG A 14 -20.94 44.68 -13.42
N LYS A 15 -21.62 45.23 -12.40
CA LYS A 15 -21.57 44.73 -11.02
C LYS A 15 -22.13 43.30 -10.92
N LYS A 16 -23.26 43.01 -11.57
CA LYS A 16 -23.85 41.66 -11.62
C LYS A 16 -22.91 40.65 -12.27
N LYS A 17 -22.35 40.96 -13.46
CA LYS A 17 -21.36 40.09 -14.13
C LYS A 17 -20.09 39.90 -13.30
N ARG A 18 -19.61 40.93 -12.61
CA ARG A 18 -18.46 40.82 -11.69
C ARG A 18 -18.78 39.89 -10.52
N ARG A 19 -19.96 40.03 -9.91
CA ARG A 19 -20.42 39.14 -8.82
C ARG A 19 -20.56 37.70 -9.30
N GLU A 20 -21.15 37.46 -10.47
CA GLU A 20 -21.28 36.11 -11.06
C GLU A 20 -19.91 35.48 -11.33
N ARG A 21 -18.95 36.25 -11.87
CA ARG A 21 -17.56 35.79 -12.04
C ARG A 21 -16.91 35.46 -10.70
N LEU A 22 -17.02 36.34 -9.70
CA LEU A 22 -16.47 36.11 -8.37
C LEU A 22 -17.06 34.87 -7.71
N VAL A 23 -18.39 34.73 -7.73
CA VAL A 23 -19.07 33.54 -7.18
C VAL A 23 -18.59 32.29 -7.90
N ARG A 24 -18.56 32.28 -9.24
CA ARG A 24 -18.11 31.13 -10.02
C ARG A 24 -16.64 30.77 -9.72
N THR A 25 -15.76 31.75 -9.62
CA THR A 25 -14.36 31.54 -9.23
C THR A 25 -14.26 30.96 -7.82
N ILE A 26 -14.99 31.52 -6.85
CA ILE A 26 -15.03 31.00 -5.47
C ILE A 26 -15.56 29.57 -5.45
N THR A 27 -16.62 29.26 -6.20
CA THR A 27 -17.15 27.90 -6.31
C THR A 27 -16.09 26.95 -6.84
N TYR A 28 -15.41 27.28 -7.95
CA TYR A 28 -14.35 26.41 -8.47
C TYR A 28 -13.18 26.24 -7.50
N ILE A 29 -12.75 27.31 -6.83
CA ILE A 29 -11.72 27.23 -5.79
C ILE A 29 -12.18 26.34 -4.64
N SER A 30 -13.42 26.48 -4.18
CA SER A 30 -13.97 25.64 -3.09
C SER A 30 -14.07 24.16 -3.48
N LEU A 31 -14.43 23.87 -4.73
CA LEU A 31 -14.47 22.50 -5.24
C LEU A 31 -13.07 21.91 -5.35
N LEU A 32 -12.11 22.68 -5.86
CA LEU A 32 -10.71 22.26 -5.93
C LEU A 32 -10.15 22.01 -4.52
N ALA A 33 -10.41 22.93 -3.58
CA ALA A 33 -9.99 22.78 -2.18
C ALA A 33 -10.60 21.53 -1.55
N LEU A 34 -11.89 21.25 -1.79
CA LEU A 34 -12.55 20.05 -1.30
C LEU A 34 -11.86 18.78 -1.85
N VAL A 35 -11.61 18.71 -3.15
CA VAL A 35 -10.93 17.57 -3.78
C VAL A 35 -9.53 17.35 -3.18
N VAL A 36 -8.74 18.42 -3.04
CA VAL A 36 -7.39 18.35 -2.48
C VAL A 36 -7.41 17.90 -1.02
N LEU A 37 -8.32 18.45 -0.20
CA LEU A 37 -8.46 18.07 1.20
C LEU A 37 -8.94 16.61 1.34
N SER A 38 -9.89 16.18 0.52
CA SER A 38 -10.33 14.78 0.50
C SER A 38 -9.21 13.82 0.09
N ALA A 39 -8.43 14.18 -0.94
CA ALA A 39 -7.28 13.38 -1.36
C ALA A 39 -6.20 13.31 -0.26
N ALA A 40 -5.91 14.44 0.41
CA ALA A 40 -4.95 14.47 1.52
C ALA A 40 -5.43 13.65 2.73
N ALA A 41 -6.72 13.74 3.07
CA ALA A 41 -7.33 12.95 4.13
C ALA A 41 -7.28 11.44 3.81
N LEU A 42 -7.62 11.06 2.58
CA LEU A 42 -7.55 9.67 2.12
C LEU A 42 -6.12 9.16 2.15
N PHE A 43 -5.16 9.95 1.67
CA PHE A 43 -3.74 9.59 1.70
C PHE A 43 -3.25 9.35 3.13
N ARG A 44 -3.61 10.22 4.09
CA ARG A 44 -3.29 10.03 5.50
C ARG A 44 -3.95 8.79 6.09
N PHE A 45 -5.22 8.55 5.76
CA PHE A 45 -5.97 7.39 6.23
C PHE A 45 -5.33 6.08 5.74
N LEU A 46 -4.99 5.98 4.46
CA LEU A 46 -4.36 4.80 3.87
C LEU A 46 -2.97 4.51 4.45
N ASN A 47 -2.25 5.53 4.92
CA ASN A 47 -0.95 5.40 5.58
C ASN A 47 -1.04 5.29 7.11
N SER A 48 -2.24 5.15 7.68
CA SER A 48 -2.41 5.04 9.12
C SER A 48 -1.99 3.65 9.65
N PRO A 49 -1.66 3.53 10.95
CA PRO A 49 -1.35 2.26 11.60
C PRO A 49 -2.44 1.19 11.47
N PHE A 50 -3.66 1.59 11.11
CA PHE A 50 -4.74 0.66 10.81
C PHE A 50 -4.35 -0.33 9.71
N PHE A 51 -3.50 0.05 8.75
CA PHE A 51 -3.08 -0.84 7.66
C PHE A 51 -1.73 -1.53 7.92
N HIS A 52 -1.17 -1.45 9.13
CA HIS A 52 0.05 -2.18 9.47
C HIS A 52 -0.17 -3.69 9.44
N ILE A 53 0.83 -4.44 8.98
CA ILE A 53 0.82 -5.90 9.01
C ILE A 53 0.77 -6.34 10.48
N ARG A 54 -0.30 -7.03 10.85
CA ARG A 54 -0.52 -7.53 12.20
C ARG A 54 0.21 -8.84 12.45
N ASP A 55 0.24 -9.72 11.44
CA ASP A 55 0.90 -11.00 11.58
C ASP A 55 1.33 -11.60 10.24
N VAL A 56 2.27 -12.53 10.31
CA VAL A 56 2.74 -13.36 9.20
C VAL A 56 2.69 -14.82 9.61
N VAL A 57 1.82 -15.59 8.97
CA VAL A 57 1.61 -17.01 9.30
C VAL A 57 2.26 -17.88 8.24
N PHE A 58 3.08 -18.82 8.68
CA PHE A 58 3.79 -19.77 7.81
C PHE A 58 3.05 -21.10 7.78
N TYR A 59 3.05 -21.74 6.61
CA TYR A 59 2.45 -23.05 6.39
C TYR A 59 3.39 -23.92 5.57
N GLY A 60 3.41 -25.22 5.86
CA GLY A 60 4.15 -26.21 5.07
C GLY A 60 5.66 -26.28 5.38
N ASN A 61 6.12 -25.57 6.40
CA ASN A 61 7.46 -25.71 6.95
C ASN A 61 7.56 -26.93 7.88
N GLN A 62 8.61 -27.73 7.69
CA GLN A 62 8.95 -28.88 8.53
C GLN A 62 10.38 -28.77 9.07
N HIS A 63 11.30 -28.21 8.27
CA HIS A 63 12.70 -28.06 8.65
C HIS A 63 13.03 -26.73 9.35
N TYR A 64 12.22 -25.69 9.12
CA TYR A 64 12.37 -24.39 9.78
C TYR A 64 11.18 -24.10 10.69
N SER A 65 11.45 -23.57 11.87
CA SER A 65 10.40 -23.05 12.75
C SER A 65 9.84 -21.71 12.25
N ASP A 66 8.60 -21.39 12.61
CA ASP A 66 7.97 -20.10 12.30
C ASP A 66 8.80 -18.91 12.79
N GLN A 67 9.49 -19.06 13.93
CA GLN A 67 10.36 -18.02 14.48
C GLN A 67 11.61 -17.78 13.61
N GLU A 68 12.22 -18.84 13.10
CA GLU A 68 13.37 -18.72 12.19
C GLU A 68 12.95 -18.07 10.87
N LEU A 69 11.85 -18.54 10.29
CA LEU A 69 11.30 -17.97 9.05
C LEU A 69 10.95 -16.50 9.21
N ARG A 70 10.36 -16.12 10.35
CA ARG A 70 10.09 -14.72 10.69
C ARG A 70 11.37 -13.88 10.77
N ARG A 71 12.40 -14.38 11.45
CA ARG A 71 13.70 -13.68 11.55
C ARG A 71 14.35 -13.49 10.19
N ILE A 72 14.27 -14.49 9.31
CA ILE A 72 14.88 -14.46 7.97
C ILE A 72 14.12 -13.55 7.01
N SER A 73 12.79 -13.54 7.08
CA SER A 73 11.94 -12.71 6.20
C SER A 73 11.89 -11.24 6.62
N GLY A 74 12.41 -10.90 7.81
CA GLY A 74 12.66 -9.53 8.26
C GLY A 74 11.50 -8.90 9.04
N PRO A 75 11.61 -7.65 9.46
CA PRO A 75 10.53 -6.97 10.18
C PRO A 75 9.42 -6.52 9.23
N PHE A 76 8.17 -6.76 9.62
CA PHE A 76 6.97 -6.34 8.87
C PHE A 76 5.93 -5.59 9.71
N GLU A 77 6.05 -5.58 11.04
CA GLU A 77 5.02 -5.07 11.97
C GLU A 77 4.67 -3.59 11.79
N ASP A 78 5.59 -2.78 11.24
CA ASP A 78 5.36 -1.36 10.93
C ASP A 78 5.14 -1.08 9.43
N LYS A 79 5.07 -2.12 8.62
CA LYS A 79 4.88 -1.97 7.17
C LYS A 79 3.41 -2.00 6.83
N ASN A 80 3.01 -1.11 5.93
CA ASN A 80 1.65 -1.03 5.43
C ASN A 80 1.33 -2.23 4.51
N ILE A 81 0.36 -3.07 4.89
CA ILE A 81 0.02 -4.28 4.12
C ILE A 81 -0.45 -3.96 2.70
N LEU A 82 -1.09 -2.82 2.45
CA LEU A 82 -1.56 -2.45 1.11
C LEU A 82 -0.37 -2.21 0.17
N LEU A 83 0.65 -1.51 0.67
CA LEU A 83 1.85 -1.11 -0.10
C LEU A 83 2.98 -2.14 -0.04
N PHE A 84 2.91 -3.10 0.89
CA PHE A 84 3.96 -4.10 1.08
C PHE A 84 4.16 -4.99 -0.14
N ASP A 85 5.42 -5.17 -0.56
CA ASP A 85 5.82 -6.12 -1.59
C ASP A 85 6.05 -7.50 -0.97
N LEU A 86 5.26 -8.48 -1.39
CA LEU A 86 5.38 -9.86 -0.91
C LEU A 86 6.72 -10.52 -1.29
N ASN A 87 7.43 -9.97 -2.27
CA ASN A 87 8.78 -10.44 -2.62
C ASN A 87 9.80 -10.16 -1.52
N ASP A 88 9.57 -9.18 -0.64
CA ASP A 88 10.41 -8.93 0.53
C ASP A 88 10.44 -10.15 1.46
N ILE A 89 9.35 -10.93 1.50
CA ILE A 89 9.27 -12.19 2.24
C ILE A 89 9.76 -13.36 1.39
N ARG A 90 9.35 -13.45 0.12
CA ARG A 90 9.66 -14.61 -0.73
C ARG A 90 11.16 -14.75 -1.00
N LYS A 91 11.84 -13.65 -1.34
CA LYS A 91 13.24 -13.68 -1.80
C LYS A 91 14.22 -14.20 -0.74
N PRO A 92 14.18 -13.75 0.54
CA PRO A 92 15.03 -14.31 1.58
C PRO A 92 14.77 -15.80 1.82
N LEU A 93 13.50 -16.20 1.84
CA LEU A 93 13.12 -17.59 2.11
C LEU A 93 13.52 -18.54 0.99
N LEU A 94 13.42 -18.12 -0.28
CA LEU A 94 13.86 -18.93 -1.43
C LEU A 94 15.38 -19.21 -1.46
N LYS A 95 16.18 -18.46 -0.68
CA LYS A 95 17.62 -18.75 -0.53
C LYS A 95 17.90 -19.92 0.41
N LEU A 96 16.89 -20.41 1.14
CA LEU A 96 17.05 -21.49 2.09
C LEU A 96 17.17 -22.85 1.38
N PRO A 97 18.14 -23.70 1.78
CA PRO A 97 18.46 -24.96 1.09
C PRO A 97 17.30 -25.98 1.13
N TRP A 98 16.42 -25.93 2.12
CA TRP A 98 15.26 -26.82 2.17
C TRP A 98 14.05 -26.27 1.43
N ILE A 99 13.99 -24.99 1.07
CA ILE A 99 12.80 -24.36 0.47
C ILE A 99 12.84 -24.40 -1.06
N LYS A 100 11.94 -25.18 -1.66
CA LYS A 100 11.77 -25.28 -3.11
C LYS A 100 11.02 -24.10 -3.70
N GLU A 101 9.86 -23.79 -3.12
CA GLU A 101 8.92 -22.76 -3.60
C GLU A 101 8.33 -22.00 -2.40
N VAL A 102 8.05 -20.71 -2.60
CA VAL A 102 7.39 -19.84 -1.60
C VAL A 102 6.24 -19.09 -2.25
N GLY A 103 5.03 -19.41 -1.81
CA GLY A 103 3.84 -18.60 -2.05
C GLY A 103 3.65 -17.59 -0.94
N ALA A 104 3.11 -16.42 -1.26
CA ALA A 104 2.66 -15.47 -0.24
C ALA A 104 1.43 -14.71 -0.73
N GLU A 105 0.50 -14.41 0.17
CA GLU A 105 -0.70 -13.64 -0.14
C GLU A 105 -1.11 -12.75 1.03
N LYS A 106 -1.78 -11.64 0.69
CA LYS A 106 -2.38 -10.74 1.69
C LYS A 106 -3.76 -11.30 2.05
N ALA A 107 -3.97 -11.58 3.33
CA ALA A 107 -5.22 -12.12 3.85
C ALA A 107 -6.00 -11.08 4.66
N ARG A 108 -7.23 -11.43 5.04
CA ARG A 108 -8.08 -10.59 5.90
C ARG A 108 -7.37 -10.33 7.23
N GLY A 109 -7.64 -9.17 7.81
CA GLY A 109 -7.16 -8.84 9.13
C GLY A 109 -5.70 -8.42 9.16
N MET A 110 -5.18 -7.85 8.06
CA MET A 110 -3.79 -7.38 7.97
C MET A 110 -2.78 -8.51 8.22
N ILE A 111 -3.11 -9.73 7.79
CA ILE A 111 -2.26 -10.92 7.94
C ILE A 111 -1.66 -11.25 6.58
N ILE A 112 -0.38 -11.64 6.54
CA ILE A 112 0.22 -12.27 5.36
C ILE A 112 0.29 -13.77 5.60
N LYS A 113 -0.22 -14.55 4.65
CA LYS A 113 -0.06 -16.00 4.64
C LYS A 113 1.11 -16.37 3.74
N VAL A 114 2.01 -17.20 4.24
CA VAL A 114 3.19 -17.67 3.52
C VAL A 114 3.11 -19.19 3.42
N TYR A 115 3.09 -19.69 2.20
CA TYR A 115 3.04 -21.12 1.90
C TYR A 115 4.42 -21.57 1.44
N ILE A 116 5.01 -22.50 2.18
CA ILE A 116 6.34 -23.05 1.92
C ILE A 116 6.18 -24.46 1.38
N ARG A 117 6.89 -24.74 0.29
CA ARG A 117 7.07 -26.11 -0.20
C ARG A 117 8.52 -26.48 -0.06
N GLU A 118 8.79 -27.49 0.75
CA GLU A 118 10.14 -27.97 0.97
C GLU A 118 10.59 -28.97 -0.11
N ARG A 119 11.91 -29.05 -0.30
CA ARG A 119 12.56 -30.04 -1.16
C ARG A 119 12.48 -31.41 -0.48
N VAL A 120 12.15 -32.44 -1.24
CA VAL A 120 12.26 -33.83 -0.80
C VAL A 120 13.61 -34.35 -1.32
N PRO A 121 14.60 -34.62 -0.45
CA PRO A 121 15.89 -35.12 -0.91
C PRO A 121 15.73 -36.55 -1.42
N LEU A 122 16.26 -36.82 -2.61
CA LEU A 122 16.28 -38.18 -3.17
C LEU A 122 17.57 -38.92 -2.80
N ALA A 123 18.65 -38.18 -2.55
CA ALA A 123 19.91 -38.73 -2.04
C ALA A 123 20.66 -37.70 -1.19
N VAL A 124 21.42 -38.19 -0.21
CA VAL A 124 22.37 -37.39 0.58
C VAL A 124 23.78 -37.76 0.13
N LEU A 125 24.46 -36.84 -0.54
CA LEU A 125 25.89 -37.00 -0.84
C LEU A 125 26.69 -36.50 0.35
N ARG A 126 27.36 -37.42 1.05
CA ARG A 126 28.28 -37.11 2.14
C ARG A 126 29.69 -36.90 1.56
N GLY A 127 30.13 -35.66 1.48
CA GLY A 127 31.55 -35.32 1.34
C GLY A 127 32.23 -35.29 2.70
N GLU A 128 33.57 -35.22 2.74
CA GLU A 128 34.33 -35.22 4.00
C GLU A 128 33.96 -34.06 4.94
N ASN A 129 33.38 -32.95 4.43
CA ASN A 129 32.94 -31.80 5.23
C ASN A 129 31.60 -31.14 4.81
N TYR A 130 30.86 -31.67 3.82
CA TYR A 130 29.60 -31.05 3.35
C TYR A 130 28.56 -32.11 2.94
N TYR A 131 27.28 -31.77 3.13
CA TYR A 131 26.13 -32.56 2.66
C TYR A 131 25.47 -31.84 1.47
N TYR A 132 25.43 -32.50 0.31
CA TYR A 132 24.65 -32.04 -0.85
C TYR A 132 23.32 -32.80 -0.90
N LEU A 133 22.21 -32.06 -1.07
CA LEU A 133 20.89 -32.63 -1.33
C LEU A 133 20.68 -32.65 -2.84
N LEU A 134 20.52 -33.86 -3.41
CA LEU A 134 20.11 -34.08 -4.81
C LEU A 134 18.61 -34.37 -4.90
#